data_AF-A0A7V1DR77-F1
#
_entry.id   AF-A0A7V1DR77-F1
#
_cell.length_a   1.000
_cell.length_b   1.000
_cell.length_c   1.000
_cell.angle_alpha   90.00
_cell.angle_beta   90.00
_cell.angle_gamma   90.00
#
_symmetry.space_group_name_H-M   'P 1'
#
loop_
_entity.id
_entity.type
_entity.pdbx_description
1 polymer ?
#
loop_
_entity_poly.entity_id
_entity_poly.type
_entity_poly.pdbx_seq_one_letter_code
_entity_poly.pdbx_strand_id
1 'polypeptide(L)'
;MRRLRVWLAATLFGVGSLAGGREAVAVSLDREGTMKLGVRTYVNARVGTENTHNGVPNRVGSRILPSTSGTFPFSAAGHLRQNRFFIEAEFDHRIDRLIQEGVGPLSLLQGLPFRLRNAGYHLTYRGEFDGIYDWGPREYSTADFFEPLLRFPIAALNQTAPDIAAARRHLRKVASHRERLFQAYLEASTGRVFFRLGRQVLSWGEADVFQLLDHINPLDSSFGGFLIPLDERRVPLDMLRLQYRIGTLGPLSDTFLESFLAVDNKVGFIPAIPPGSPWTLPSFGAPRTEVRTFSFAP
;
A
#
# COMPACT_ATOMS: atom_id res chain seq x y z
N MET A 1 32.72 4.61 29.27
CA MET A 1 31.63 5.16 28.42
C MET A 1 30.21 4.68 28.77
N ARG A 2 30.01 3.54 29.46
CA ARG A 2 28.67 3.01 29.80
C ARG A 2 27.99 3.70 31.00
N ARG A 3 28.76 4.29 31.93
CA ARG A 3 28.24 4.98 33.14
C ARG A 3 27.75 6.41 32.87
N LEU A 4 28.22 7.06 31.80
CA LEU A 4 27.81 8.45 31.46
C LEU A 4 26.38 8.53 30.90
N ARG A 5 25.92 7.46 30.22
CA ARG A 5 24.56 7.37 29.64
C ARG A 5 23.46 7.21 30.70
N VAL A 6 23.79 6.57 31.83
CA VAL A 6 22.83 6.35 32.93
C VAL A 6 22.56 7.64 33.70
N TRP A 7 23.59 8.49 33.89
CA TRP A 7 23.43 9.77 34.57
C TRP A 7 22.70 10.82 33.72
N LEU A 8 22.89 10.82 32.40
CA LEU A 8 22.14 11.68 31.47
C LEU A 8 20.64 11.34 31.41
N ALA A 9 20.30 10.04 31.45
CA ALA A 9 18.91 9.60 31.52
C ALA A 9 18.26 9.93 32.88
N ALA A 10 19.01 9.80 33.98
CA ALA A 10 18.54 10.14 35.32
C ALA A 10 18.38 11.65 35.54
N THR A 11 19.20 12.50 34.91
CA THR A 11 19.02 13.97 34.95
C THR A 11 17.86 14.43 34.07
N LEU A 12 17.63 13.81 32.91
CA LEU A 12 16.44 14.12 32.08
C LEU A 12 15.13 13.71 32.77
N PHE A 13 15.10 12.61 33.53
CA PHE A 13 13.93 12.23 34.34
C PHE A 13 13.80 13.05 35.64
N GLY A 14 14.91 13.43 36.28
CA GLY A 14 14.91 14.21 37.53
C GLY A 14 14.63 15.70 37.36
N VAL A 15 14.93 16.28 36.18
CA VAL A 15 14.58 17.68 35.88
C VAL A 15 13.08 17.83 35.55
N GLY A 16 12.42 16.76 35.08
CA GLY A 16 10.98 16.75 34.85
C GLY A 16 10.12 16.76 36.11
N SER A 17 10.66 16.32 37.26
CA SER A 17 9.94 16.22 38.53
C SER A 17 10.22 17.36 39.52
N LEU A 18 11.15 18.27 39.20
CA LEU A 18 11.45 19.46 40.01
C LEU A 18 10.95 20.77 39.38
N ALA A 19 10.36 20.72 38.18
CA ALA A 19 9.55 21.81 37.66
C ALA A 19 8.19 21.78 38.38
N GLY A 20 7.91 22.82 39.16
CA GLY A 20 6.76 22.91 40.06
C GLY A 20 5.46 22.36 39.50
N GLY A 21 4.68 21.72 40.39
CA GLY A 21 3.40 21.11 40.09
C GLY A 21 2.49 22.04 39.30
N ARG A 22 2.50 21.89 37.97
CA ARG A 22 1.42 22.34 37.13
C ARG A 22 0.29 21.36 37.36
N GLU A 23 -0.90 21.87 37.67
CA GLU A 23 -2.11 21.06 37.73
C GLU A 23 -2.15 20.16 36.50
N ALA A 24 -2.44 18.88 36.70
CA ALA A 24 -2.61 17.95 35.59
C ALA A 24 -3.89 18.35 34.85
N VAL A 25 -3.74 19.17 33.81
CA VAL A 25 -4.86 19.60 32.97
C VAL A 25 -5.16 18.48 31.99
N ALA A 26 -6.31 17.83 32.16
CA ALA A 26 -6.86 16.92 31.16
C ALA A 26 -7.65 17.74 30.13
N VAL A 27 -7.28 17.62 28.85
CA VAL A 27 -8.04 18.23 27.76
C VAL A 27 -8.64 17.10 26.93
N SER A 28 -9.97 17.15 26.72
CA SER A 28 -10.62 16.20 25.81
C SER A 28 -10.05 16.40 24.42
N LEU A 29 -9.63 15.32 23.75
CA LEU A 29 -9.14 15.41 22.38
C LEU A 29 -10.30 15.56 21.39
N ASP A 30 -11.39 14.82 21.63
CA ASP A 30 -12.61 14.95 20.84
C ASP A 30 -13.66 15.77 21.59
N ARG A 31 -14.18 16.79 20.92
CA ARG A 31 -15.42 17.48 21.28
C ARG A 31 -16.13 17.80 19.96
N GLU A 32 -17.45 17.67 19.92
CA GLU A 32 -18.25 18.01 18.74
C GLU A 32 -17.97 17.13 17.50
N GLY A 33 -17.39 15.93 17.67
CA GLY A 33 -17.11 15.01 16.57
C GLY A 33 -15.96 15.47 15.66
N THR A 34 -14.95 16.10 16.26
CA THR A 34 -13.70 16.49 15.60
C THR A 34 -12.85 15.28 15.18
N MET A 35 -13.06 14.12 15.80
CA MET A 35 -12.47 12.85 15.41
C MET A 35 -13.47 11.99 14.62
N LYS A 36 -12.98 11.34 13.57
CA LYS A 36 -13.73 10.35 12.80
C LYS A 36 -12.87 9.12 12.57
N LEU A 37 -13.50 7.95 12.72
CA LEU A 37 -12.89 6.66 12.41
C LEU A 37 -13.78 5.94 11.39
N GLY A 38 -13.23 5.68 10.22
CA GLY A 38 -13.85 4.87 9.17
C GLY A 38 -13.16 3.52 9.08
N VAL A 39 -13.92 2.45 8.83
CA VAL A 39 -13.34 1.13 8.53
C VAL A 39 -14.04 0.55 7.32
N ARG A 40 -13.24 0.16 6.32
CA ARG A 40 -13.67 -0.55 5.12
C ARG A 40 -13.01 -1.91 5.10
N THR A 41 -13.81 -2.96 4.88
CA THR A 41 -13.30 -4.33 4.80
C THR A 41 -14.06 -5.11 3.75
N TYR A 42 -13.38 -6.04 3.09
CA TYR A 42 -14.02 -7.01 2.20
C TYR A 42 -13.23 -8.30 2.11
N VAL A 43 -13.93 -9.34 1.67
CA VAL A 43 -13.34 -10.64 1.30
C VAL A 43 -13.72 -10.95 -0.14
N ASN A 44 -12.73 -11.33 -0.95
CA ASN A 44 -12.93 -11.75 -2.33
C ASN A 44 -12.41 -13.17 -2.52
N ALA A 45 -13.26 -14.06 -3.01
CA ALA A 45 -12.89 -15.43 -3.35
C ALA A 45 -13.18 -15.68 -4.83
N ARG A 46 -12.23 -16.30 -5.54
CA ARG A 46 -12.42 -16.73 -6.93
C ARG A 46 -12.24 -18.23 -7.04
N VAL A 47 -13.21 -18.91 -7.62
CA VAL A 47 -13.21 -20.37 -7.81
C VAL A 47 -13.13 -20.66 -9.31
N GLY A 48 -12.28 -21.60 -9.70
CA GLY A 48 -12.14 -22.00 -11.10
C GLY A 48 -13.38 -22.74 -11.59
N THR A 49 -13.84 -22.45 -12.80
CA THR A 49 -14.92 -23.20 -13.47
C THR A 49 -14.35 -24.18 -14.50
N GLU A 50 -15.15 -25.12 -14.99
CA GLU A 50 -14.74 -26.07 -16.03
C GLU A 50 -14.16 -25.37 -17.26
N ASN A 51 -14.76 -24.25 -17.70
CA ASN A 51 -14.29 -23.48 -18.86
C ASN A 51 -13.05 -22.61 -18.59
N THR A 52 -12.62 -22.45 -17.33
CA THR A 52 -11.37 -21.74 -16.97
C THR A 52 -10.11 -22.50 -17.45
N HIS A 53 -10.30 -23.71 -17.96
CA HIS A 53 -9.27 -24.69 -18.34
C HIS A 53 -8.94 -24.69 -19.85
N ASN A 54 -9.71 -23.99 -20.69
CA ASN A 54 -9.46 -23.98 -22.13
C ASN A 54 -8.45 -22.88 -22.52
N GLY A 55 -7.23 -23.25 -22.94
CA GLY A 55 -6.55 -22.43 -23.97
C GLY A 55 -5.06 -22.06 -23.88
N VAL A 56 -4.12 -22.91 -23.43
CA VAL A 56 -2.70 -22.73 -23.84
C VAL A 56 -2.00 -24.07 -24.07
N PRO A 57 -1.66 -24.45 -25.32
CA PRO A 57 -0.91 -25.66 -25.60
C PRO A 57 0.53 -25.57 -25.06
N ASN A 58 0.96 -26.58 -24.30
CA ASN A 58 2.32 -26.67 -23.78
C ASN A 58 3.23 -27.30 -24.84
N ARG A 59 4.17 -26.52 -25.40
CA ARG A 59 5.19 -27.03 -26.32
C ARG A 59 6.46 -27.38 -25.55
N VAL A 60 6.81 -28.67 -25.56
CA VAL A 60 8.13 -29.14 -25.12
C VAL A 60 8.77 -29.85 -26.32
N GLY A 61 9.73 -29.18 -26.97
CA GLY A 61 10.32 -29.65 -28.23
C GLY A 61 9.28 -29.70 -29.37
N SER A 62 9.23 -30.80 -30.12
CA SER A 62 8.28 -31.05 -31.21
C SER A 62 6.94 -31.68 -30.78
N ARG A 63 6.76 -31.98 -29.49
CA ARG A 63 5.53 -32.58 -28.95
C ARG A 63 4.58 -31.49 -28.42
N ILE A 64 3.32 -31.56 -28.86
CA ILE A 64 2.20 -30.82 -28.27
C ILE A 64 1.62 -31.69 -27.17
N LEU A 65 1.77 -31.27 -25.91
CA LEU A 65 1.12 -31.91 -24.77
C LEU A 65 -0.20 -31.18 -24.48
N PRO A 66 -1.29 -31.89 -24.12
CA PRO A 66 -2.51 -31.25 -23.68
C PRO A 66 -2.24 -30.59 -22.31
N SER A 67 -1.98 -29.28 -22.34
CA SER A 67 -2.16 -28.42 -21.17
C SER A 67 -3.59 -27.88 -21.24
N THR A 68 -4.41 -28.31 -20.30
CA THR A 68 -5.80 -27.85 -20.15
C THR A 68 -5.91 -26.86 -18.99
N SER A 69 -4.90 -26.04 -18.71
CA SER A 69 -5.10 -24.89 -17.84
C SER A 69 -4.20 -23.75 -18.27
N GLY A 70 -4.79 -22.58 -18.51
CA GLY A 70 -4.01 -21.35 -18.74
C GLY A 70 -3.30 -20.84 -17.49
N THR A 71 -3.59 -21.43 -16.32
CA THR A 71 -3.09 -20.97 -15.02
C THR A 71 -1.93 -21.81 -14.50
N PHE A 72 -1.06 -21.18 -13.72
CA PHE A 72 0.02 -21.85 -13.00
C PHE A 72 -0.05 -21.51 -11.50
N PRO A 73 0.14 -22.48 -10.57
CA PRO A 73 0.18 -23.93 -10.81
C PRO A 73 -1.14 -24.44 -11.40
N PHE A 74 -1.11 -25.67 -11.94
CA PHE A 74 -2.34 -26.33 -12.35
C PHE A 74 -3.25 -26.48 -11.13
N SER A 75 -4.54 -26.23 -11.33
CA SER A 75 -5.55 -26.38 -10.30
C SER A 75 -6.88 -26.68 -10.98
N ALA A 76 -7.68 -27.58 -10.42
CA ALA A 76 -8.83 -28.13 -11.12
C ALA A 76 -10.05 -27.18 -11.09
N ALA A 77 -11.09 -27.53 -11.83
CA ALA A 77 -12.40 -26.89 -11.68
C ALA A 77 -12.91 -27.11 -10.24
N GLY A 78 -13.61 -26.11 -9.70
CA GLY A 78 -14.08 -26.09 -8.32
C GLY A 78 -13.03 -25.70 -7.27
N HIS A 79 -11.75 -25.59 -7.65
CA HIS A 79 -10.69 -25.19 -6.73
C HIS A 79 -10.66 -23.67 -6.54
N LEU A 80 -10.41 -23.24 -5.31
CA LEU A 80 -10.18 -21.83 -4.95
C LEU A 80 -8.86 -21.35 -5.58
N ARG A 81 -8.93 -20.26 -6.36
CA ARG A 81 -7.82 -19.69 -7.12
C ARG A 81 -7.30 -18.38 -6.58
N GLN A 82 -8.11 -17.64 -5.83
CA GLN A 82 -7.73 -16.40 -5.13
C GLN A 82 -8.59 -16.28 -3.88
N ASN A 83 -8.01 -15.80 -2.77
CA ASN A 83 -8.75 -15.54 -1.54
C ASN A 83 -8.19 -14.33 -0.80
N ARG A 84 -8.68 -13.14 -1.17
CA ARG A 84 -8.20 -11.87 -0.63
C ARG A 84 -9.06 -11.39 0.52
N PHE A 85 -8.41 -10.96 1.59
CA PHE A 85 -8.95 -10.19 2.68
C PHE A 85 -8.35 -8.79 2.60
N PHE A 86 -9.18 -7.79 2.78
CA PHE A 86 -8.78 -6.39 2.76
C PHE A 86 -9.38 -5.69 3.96
N ILE A 87 -8.56 -4.88 4.63
CA ILE A 87 -9.01 -3.96 5.66
C ILE A 87 -8.34 -2.61 5.45
N GLU A 88 -9.10 -1.55 5.62
CA GLU A 88 -8.66 -0.18 5.59
C GLU A 88 -9.30 0.54 6.76
N ALA A 89 -8.49 1.20 7.58
CA ALA A 89 -8.94 1.98 8.72
C ALA A 89 -8.46 3.42 8.52
N GLU A 90 -9.40 4.35 8.50
CA GLU A 90 -9.18 5.78 8.29
C GLU A 90 -9.44 6.52 9.58
N PHE A 91 -8.52 7.38 9.98
CA PHE A 91 -8.64 8.22 11.15
C PHE A 91 -8.40 9.67 10.77
N ASP A 92 -9.41 10.50 10.99
CA ASP A 92 -9.37 11.94 10.79
C ASP A 92 -9.50 12.65 12.12
N HIS A 93 -8.68 13.69 12.33
CA HIS A 93 -8.79 14.52 13.52
C HIS A 93 -8.59 16.00 13.17
N ARG A 94 -9.62 16.79 13.48
CA ARG A 94 -9.61 18.25 13.41
C ARG A 94 -9.04 18.83 14.69
N ILE A 95 -7.92 19.53 14.56
CA ILE A 95 -7.15 20.07 15.68
C ILE A 95 -7.31 21.58 15.85
N ASP A 96 -8.18 22.21 15.04
CA ASP A 96 -8.51 23.65 15.12
C ASP A 96 -8.77 24.12 16.55
N ARG A 97 -9.63 23.40 17.28
CA ARG A 97 -9.96 23.70 18.68
C ARG A 97 -8.75 23.55 19.60
N LEU A 98 -7.98 22.47 19.46
CA LEU A 98 -6.80 22.24 20.30
C LEU A 98 -5.72 23.30 20.08
N ILE A 99 -5.59 23.80 18.85
CA ILE A 99 -4.74 24.94 18.53
C ILE A 99 -5.28 26.19 19.22
N GLN A 100 -6.58 26.48 19.18
CA GLN A 100 -7.18 27.66 19.81
C GLN A 100 -7.15 27.63 21.35
N GLU A 101 -7.34 26.46 21.96
CA GLU A 101 -7.25 26.24 23.40
C GLU A 101 -5.80 26.23 23.90
N GLY A 102 -4.81 26.22 23.00
CA GLY A 102 -3.38 26.29 23.35
C GLY A 102 -2.86 25.01 24.00
N VAL A 103 -3.34 23.86 23.54
CA VAL A 103 -3.05 22.57 24.19
C VAL A 103 -1.62 22.11 23.87
N GLY A 104 -0.76 22.06 24.89
CA GLY A 104 0.60 21.55 24.77
C GLY A 104 1.43 22.28 23.69
N PRO A 105 2.20 21.56 22.84
CA PRO A 105 3.03 22.19 21.82
C PRO A 105 2.23 22.85 20.69
N LEU A 106 0.92 22.57 20.57
CA LEU A 106 0.07 23.21 19.56
C LEU A 106 -0.13 24.71 19.83
N SER A 107 0.07 25.16 21.07
CA SER A 107 0.07 26.59 21.44
C SER A 107 1.11 27.40 20.63
N LEU A 108 2.21 26.79 20.20
CA LEU A 108 3.23 27.44 19.36
C LEU A 108 2.66 27.89 18.01
N LEU A 109 1.63 27.21 17.51
CA LEU A 109 0.97 27.55 16.24
C LEU A 109 0.11 28.81 16.35
N GLN A 110 -0.29 29.23 17.56
CA GLN A 110 -0.98 30.51 17.77
C GLN A 110 -0.06 31.72 17.58
N GLY A 111 1.25 31.54 17.83
CA GLY A 111 2.25 32.60 17.71
C GLY A 111 2.68 32.90 16.28
N LEU A 112 2.15 32.18 15.29
CA LEU A 112 2.45 32.42 13.88
C LEU A 112 1.86 33.78 13.42
N PRO A 113 2.52 34.48 12.47
CA PRO A 113 2.02 35.77 11.96
C PRO A 113 0.72 35.63 11.13
N PHE A 114 0.23 34.41 10.93
CA PHE A 114 -0.99 34.09 10.23
C PHE A 114 -1.82 33.09 11.04
N ARG A 115 -3.15 33.15 10.88
CA ARG A 115 -4.07 32.22 11.54
C ARG A 115 -4.26 30.98 10.70
N LEU A 116 -4.00 29.82 11.28
CA LEU A 116 -4.37 28.53 10.71
C LEU A 116 -5.84 28.27 10.99
N ARG A 117 -6.54 27.82 9.95
CA ARG A 117 -7.90 27.32 9.99
C ARG A 117 -7.93 25.98 9.31
N ASN A 118 -8.96 25.21 9.61
CA ASN A 118 -9.14 23.88 9.08
C ASN A 118 -7.93 22.97 9.28
N ALA A 119 -7.25 23.12 10.42
CA ALA A 119 -6.07 22.34 10.74
C ALA A 119 -6.46 20.93 11.18
N GLY A 120 -5.83 19.92 10.57
CA GLY A 120 -6.11 18.53 10.88
C GLY A 120 -5.00 17.59 10.44
N TYR A 121 -5.13 16.34 10.85
CA TYR A 121 -4.32 15.25 10.32
C TYR A 121 -5.20 14.06 9.95
N HIS A 122 -4.74 13.34 8.94
CA HIS A 122 -5.39 12.14 8.42
C HIS A 122 -4.40 11.00 8.44
N LEU A 123 -4.85 9.83 8.90
CA LEU A 123 -4.10 8.58 8.91
C LEU A 123 -4.95 7.49 8.26
N THR A 124 -4.37 6.74 7.33
CA THR A 124 -5.00 5.52 6.82
C THR A 124 -4.07 4.35 7.09
N TYR A 125 -4.56 3.32 7.76
CA TYR A 125 -3.93 2.00 7.81
C TYR A 125 -4.58 1.09 6.77
N ARG A 126 -3.78 0.28 6.08
CA ARG A 126 -4.27 -0.72 5.13
C ARG A 126 -3.59 -2.06 5.38
N GLY A 127 -4.41 -3.10 5.51
CA GLY A 127 -4.02 -4.50 5.62
C GLY A 127 -4.60 -5.31 4.46
N GLU A 128 -3.75 -6.11 3.83
CA GLU A 128 -4.08 -6.99 2.72
C GLU A 128 -3.57 -8.39 3.04
N PHE A 129 -4.39 -9.40 2.78
CA PHE A 129 -4.02 -10.78 3.02
C PHE A 129 -4.57 -11.72 1.94
N ASP A 130 -3.77 -12.68 1.48
CA ASP A 130 -4.17 -13.72 0.54
C ASP A 130 -4.10 -15.11 1.19
N GLY A 131 -5.26 -15.62 1.59
CA GLY A 131 -5.40 -16.88 2.34
C GLY A 131 -5.22 -18.14 1.52
N ILE A 132 -5.04 -18.02 0.20
CA ILE A 132 -4.83 -19.18 -0.68
C ILE A 132 -3.56 -19.97 -0.33
N TYR A 133 -2.55 -19.31 0.23
CA TYR A 133 -1.30 -19.95 0.63
C TYR A 133 -1.40 -20.70 1.97
N ASP A 134 -2.43 -20.43 2.76
CA ASP A 134 -2.59 -20.99 4.10
C ASP A 134 -3.64 -22.11 4.12
N TRP A 135 -4.82 -21.87 3.55
CA TRP A 135 -5.94 -22.82 3.51
C TRP A 135 -6.48 -23.08 2.10
N GLY A 136 -5.79 -22.58 1.08
CA GLY A 136 -6.13 -22.92 -0.29
C GLY A 136 -5.77 -24.37 -0.66
N PRO A 137 -6.18 -24.80 -1.86
CA PRO A 137 -5.84 -26.09 -2.44
C PRO A 137 -4.32 -26.39 -2.39
N ARG A 138 -3.96 -27.68 -2.38
CA ARG A 138 -2.57 -28.15 -2.16
C ARG A 138 -1.55 -27.57 -3.15
N GLU A 139 -1.97 -27.35 -4.39
CA GLU A 139 -1.17 -26.66 -5.40
C GLU A 139 -0.65 -25.28 -4.94
N TYR A 140 -1.41 -24.56 -4.10
CA TYR A 140 -1.06 -23.24 -3.57
C TYR A 140 -0.52 -23.29 -2.15
N SER A 141 -0.95 -24.22 -1.30
CA SER A 141 -0.57 -24.27 0.13
C SER A 141 0.68 -25.12 0.44
N THR A 142 0.91 -26.24 -0.24
CA THR A 142 1.94 -27.23 0.16
C THR A 142 3.13 -27.35 -0.80
N ALA A 143 3.06 -26.76 -2.01
CA ALA A 143 4.08 -26.89 -3.05
C ALA A 143 4.33 -28.32 -3.56
N ASP A 144 3.51 -29.31 -3.15
CA ASP A 144 3.62 -30.73 -3.53
C ASP A 144 3.61 -30.94 -5.05
N PHE A 145 2.91 -30.07 -5.80
CA PHE A 145 2.88 -30.09 -7.26
C PHE A 145 4.29 -30.00 -7.90
N PHE A 146 5.28 -29.48 -7.16
CA PHE A 146 6.66 -29.30 -7.64
C PHE A 146 7.62 -30.41 -7.25
N GLU A 147 7.24 -31.32 -6.34
CA GLU A 147 8.07 -32.46 -5.94
C GLU A 147 8.62 -33.27 -7.13
N PRO A 148 7.82 -33.59 -8.18
CA PRO A 148 8.34 -34.31 -9.33
C PRO A 148 9.40 -33.52 -10.10
N LEU A 149 9.22 -32.21 -10.25
CA LEU A 149 10.14 -31.31 -10.97
C LEU A 149 11.47 -31.11 -10.22
N LEU A 150 11.43 -31.12 -8.89
CA LEU A 150 12.60 -31.04 -8.02
C LEU A 150 13.43 -32.34 -8.01
N ARG A 151 12.81 -33.48 -8.36
CA ARG A 151 13.46 -34.80 -8.41
C ARG A 151 14.14 -35.13 -9.73
N PHE A 152 13.91 -34.35 -10.81
CA PHE A 152 14.60 -34.55 -12.08
C PHE A 152 16.00 -33.91 -12.04
N PRO A 153 17.09 -34.68 -12.12
CA PRO A 153 18.42 -34.10 -12.24
C PRO A 153 18.57 -33.46 -13.63
N ILE A 154 18.63 -32.12 -13.69
CA ILE A 154 18.95 -31.35 -14.91
C ILE A 154 20.46 -31.47 -15.26
N ALA A 155 21.10 -32.59 -14.88
CA ALA A 155 22.52 -32.85 -15.09
C ALA A 155 22.90 -32.91 -16.57
N ALA A 156 21.96 -33.18 -17.47
CA ALA A 156 22.19 -33.23 -18.91
C ALA A 156 22.39 -31.85 -19.58
N LEU A 157 22.12 -30.74 -18.87
CA LEU A 157 22.23 -29.38 -19.42
C LEU A 157 23.28 -28.50 -18.71
N ASN A 158 24.08 -29.07 -17.81
CA ASN A 158 25.07 -28.33 -17.00
C ASN A 158 24.49 -27.09 -16.30
N GLN A 159 23.20 -27.16 -15.94
CA GLN A 159 22.46 -26.11 -15.24
C GLN A 159 22.04 -26.65 -13.88
N THR A 160 22.33 -25.91 -12.80
CA THR A 160 21.79 -26.21 -11.47
C THR A 160 20.27 -26.10 -11.52
N ALA A 161 19.56 -27.14 -11.09
CA ALA A 161 18.10 -27.07 -11.00
C ALA A 161 17.69 -25.92 -10.08
N PRO A 162 16.78 -25.01 -10.50
CA PRO A 162 16.33 -23.93 -9.65
C PRO A 162 15.64 -24.49 -8.40
N ASP A 163 15.91 -23.92 -7.23
CA ASP A 163 15.23 -24.30 -5.98
C ASP A 163 13.79 -23.74 -5.98
N ILE A 164 12.87 -24.50 -6.58
CA ILE A 164 11.45 -24.16 -6.70
C ILE A 164 10.80 -24.05 -5.31
N ALA A 165 11.26 -24.85 -4.34
CA ALA A 165 10.75 -24.80 -2.98
C ALA A 165 11.14 -23.48 -2.29
N ALA A 166 12.37 -23.00 -2.46
CA ALA A 166 12.79 -21.68 -2.00
C ALA A 166 12.04 -20.55 -2.71
N ALA A 167 11.85 -20.65 -4.03
CA ALA A 167 11.05 -19.68 -4.79
C ALA A 167 9.60 -19.58 -4.28
N ARG A 168 8.99 -20.72 -3.94
CA ARG A 168 7.61 -20.78 -3.40
C ARG A 168 7.53 -20.26 -1.97
N ARG A 169 8.51 -20.55 -1.11
CA ARG A 169 8.60 -19.94 0.23
C ARG A 169 8.74 -18.42 0.14
N HIS A 170 9.55 -17.93 -0.80
CA HIS A 170 9.68 -16.50 -1.06
C HIS A 170 8.35 -15.90 -1.55
N LEU A 171 7.72 -16.52 -2.54
CA LEU A 171 6.40 -16.12 -3.05
C LEU A 171 5.37 -16.00 -1.92
N ARG A 172 5.26 -17.01 -1.06
CA ARG A 172 4.35 -16.98 0.10
C ARG A 172 4.68 -15.78 0.99
N LYS A 173 5.95 -15.55 1.32
CA LYS A 173 6.38 -14.43 2.16
C LYS A 173 6.01 -13.06 1.58
N VAL A 174 6.10 -12.86 0.27
CA VAL A 174 5.87 -11.56 -0.37
C VAL A 174 4.42 -11.34 -0.82
N ALA A 175 3.66 -12.42 -1.05
CA ALA A 175 2.32 -12.36 -1.61
C ALA A 175 1.20 -12.72 -0.63
N SER A 176 1.51 -13.19 0.60
CA SER A 176 0.47 -13.56 1.56
C SER A 176 -0.03 -12.38 2.38
N HIS A 177 0.84 -11.61 3.05
CA HIS A 177 0.41 -10.51 3.93
C HIS A 177 1.08 -9.20 3.55
N ARG A 178 0.32 -8.11 3.65
CA ARG A 178 0.85 -6.76 3.53
C ARG A 178 0.12 -5.80 4.45
N GLU A 179 0.88 -5.12 5.28
CA GLU A 179 0.37 -4.10 6.19
C GLU A 179 1.14 -2.80 5.96
N ARG A 180 0.43 -1.68 5.91
CA ARG A 180 1.03 -0.37 5.62
C ARG A 180 0.26 0.77 6.27
N LEU A 181 1.00 1.74 6.80
CA LEU A 181 0.51 3.11 6.96
C LEU A 181 0.41 3.72 5.56
N PHE A 182 -0.81 3.68 5.02
CA PHE A 182 -1.12 4.01 3.65
C PHE A 182 -1.06 5.52 3.44
N GLN A 183 -1.90 6.31 4.12
CA GLN A 183 -1.81 7.78 4.08
C GLN A 183 -1.50 8.33 5.46
N ALA A 184 -0.75 9.43 5.50
CA ALA A 184 -0.39 10.14 6.71
C ALA A 184 -0.02 11.57 6.33
N TYR A 185 -0.94 12.51 6.53
CA TYR A 185 -0.71 13.89 6.16
C TYR A 185 -1.32 14.87 7.16
N LEU A 186 -0.75 16.07 7.18
CA LEU A 186 -1.28 17.24 7.85
C LEU A 186 -1.89 18.15 6.81
N GLU A 187 -2.98 18.83 7.16
CA GLU A 187 -3.58 19.85 6.33
C GLU A 187 -3.97 21.07 7.15
N ALA A 188 -3.91 22.24 6.53
CA ALA A 188 -4.45 23.47 7.08
C ALA A 188 -4.70 24.49 5.97
N SER A 189 -5.43 25.54 6.32
CA SER A 189 -5.71 26.69 5.47
C SER A 189 -5.33 27.98 6.18
N THR A 190 -4.85 28.96 5.43
CA THR A 190 -4.64 30.32 5.92
C THR A 190 -5.05 31.33 4.87
N GLY A 191 -6.02 32.19 5.21
CA GLY A 191 -6.62 33.12 4.26
C GLY A 191 -7.17 32.41 3.03
N ARG A 192 -6.52 32.63 1.87
CA ARG A 192 -6.87 32.05 0.57
C ARG A 192 -6.03 30.83 0.18
N VAL A 193 -5.08 30.43 1.01
CA VAL A 193 -4.15 29.33 0.77
C VAL A 193 -4.60 28.11 1.55
N PHE A 194 -4.72 26.98 0.89
CA PHE A 194 -4.78 25.66 1.50
C PHE A 194 -3.45 24.94 1.25
N PHE A 195 -2.96 24.22 2.25
CA PHE A 195 -1.80 23.36 2.09
C PHE A 195 -2.02 22.02 2.78
N ARG A 196 -1.41 20.98 2.19
CA ARG A 196 -1.38 19.64 2.75
C ARG A 196 0.01 19.04 2.56
N LEU A 197 0.57 18.51 3.62
CA LEU A 197 1.93 17.99 3.66
C LEU A 197 1.93 16.56 4.24
N GLY A 198 2.58 15.65 3.53
CA GLY A 198 2.83 14.30 3.99
C GLY A 198 2.51 13.27 2.93
N ARG A 199 2.29 12.03 3.37
CA ARG A 199 1.97 10.89 2.53
C ARG A 199 0.52 10.91 2.11
N GLN A 200 0.26 11.12 0.83
CA GLN A 200 -1.10 11.27 0.30
C GLN A 200 -1.22 10.76 -1.13
N VAL A 201 -2.46 10.52 -1.54
CA VAL A 201 -2.84 10.30 -2.94
C VAL A 201 -3.43 11.59 -3.49
N LEU A 202 -3.01 11.96 -4.69
CA LEU A 202 -3.59 13.02 -5.49
C LEU A 202 -4.42 12.37 -6.60
N SER A 203 -5.70 12.74 -6.67
CA SER A 203 -6.61 12.34 -7.74
C SER A 203 -7.44 13.53 -8.21
N TRP A 204 -7.47 13.77 -9.51
CA TRP A 204 -8.43 14.69 -10.13
C TRP A 204 -9.53 13.91 -10.85
N GLY A 205 -10.76 14.00 -10.34
CA GLY A 205 -11.94 13.35 -10.91
C GLY A 205 -12.19 11.93 -10.43
N GLU A 206 -13.30 11.37 -10.89
CA GLU A 206 -13.77 10.01 -10.62
C GLU A 206 -13.34 9.14 -11.81
N ALA A 207 -12.16 8.54 -11.75
CA ALA A 207 -11.70 7.59 -12.78
C ALA A 207 -11.49 6.21 -12.14
N ASP A 208 -12.35 5.27 -12.52
CA ASP A 208 -12.56 4.00 -11.82
C ASP A 208 -11.66 2.85 -12.32
N VAL A 209 -11.19 2.92 -13.58
CA VAL A 209 -10.47 1.80 -14.23
C VAL A 209 -9.08 2.16 -14.78
N PHE A 210 -8.88 3.37 -15.31
CA PHE A 210 -7.59 3.78 -15.91
C PHE A 210 -7.17 5.19 -15.49
N GLN A 211 -5.86 5.39 -15.27
CA GLN A 211 -5.26 6.72 -15.10
C GLN A 211 -5.05 7.36 -16.48
N LEU A 212 -6.02 8.18 -16.94
CA LEU A 212 -5.92 8.88 -18.24
C LEU A 212 -5.11 10.17 -18.15
N LEU A 213 -5.43 11.02 -17.17
CA LEU A 213 -4.85 12.36 -17.04
C LEU A 213 -4.04 12.55 -15.75
N ASP A 214 -4.10 11.59 -14.82
CA ASP A 214 -3.49 11.70 -13.51
C ASP A 214 -2.54 10.53 -13.24
N HIS A 215 -1.29 10.72 -13.65
CA HIS A 215 -0.19 9.75 -13.53
C HIS A 215 0.82 10.15 -12.42
N ILE A 216 0.39 10.96 -11.45
CA ILE A 216 1.30 11.47 -10.40
C ILE A 216 1.61 10.35 -9.40
N ASN A 217 0.59 9.63 -8.95
CA ASN A 217 0.75 8.50 -8.05
C ASN A 217 1.02 7.21 -8.84
N PRO A 218 2.17 6.54 -8.63
CA PRO A 218 2.45 5.25 -9.24
C PRO A 218 1.39 4.20 -8.86
N LEU A 219 1.24 3.19 -9.71
CA LEU A 219 0.31 2.07 -9.46
C LEU A 219 1.03 0.80 -9.05
N ASP A 220 0.68 0.30 -7.88
CA ASP A 220 1.09 -1.00 -7.40
C ASP A 220 0.25 -2.12 -8.00
N SER A 221 0.93 -3.00 -8.74
CA SER A 221 0.30 -4.18 -9.33
C SER A 221 0.65 -5.47 -8.61
N SER A 222 1.63 -5.45 -7.69
CA SER A 222 2.18 -6.64 -7.01
C SER A 222 1.12 -7.52 -6.38
N PHE A 223 0.09 -6.89 -5.83
CA PHE A 223 -0.95 -7.52 -5.05
C PHE A 223 -2.30 -7.28 -5.74
N GLY A 224 -2.78 -8.28 -6.49
CA GLY A 224 -4.08 -8.18 -7.17
C GLY A 224 -4.08 -7.74 -8.63
N GLY A 225 -3.01 -7.11 -9.10
CA GLY A 225 -2.90 -6.64 -10.48
C GLY A 225 -4.07 -5.76 -10.91
N PHE A 226 -4.44 -5.83 -12.20
CA PHE A 226 -5.56 -5.07 -12.77
C PHE A 226 -6.95 -5.55 -12.34
N LEU A 227 -7.03 -6.64 -11.55
CA LEU A 227 -8.30 -7.22 -11.10
C LEU A 227 -8.82 -6.59 -9.81
N ILE A 228 -8.16 -5.53 -9.35
CA ILE A 228 -8.44 -4.77 -8.14
C ILE A 228 -8.71 -3.32 -8.55
N PRO A 229 -9.66 -2.62 -7.87
CA PRO A 229 -9.96 -1.22 -8.15
C PRO A 229 -8.72 -0.34 -8.17
N LEU A 230 -8.73 0.66 -9.05
CA LEU A 230 -7.59 1.53 -9.30
C LEU A 230 -7.11 2.24 -8.02
N ASP A 231 -8.03 2.71 -7.20
CA ASP A 231 -7.72 3.47 -5.98
C ASP A 231 -6.99 2.64 -4.92
N GLU A 232 -7.23 1.34 -4.88
CA GLU A 232 -6.52 0.42 -3.98
C GLU A 232 -5.09 0.13 -4.45
N ARG A 233 -4.81 0.39 -5.74
CA ARG A 233 -3.49 0.19 -6.34
C ARG A 233 -2.63 1.44 -6.29
N ARG A 234 -3.19 2.62 -6.07
CA ARG A 234 -2.40 3.85 -5.98
C ARG A 234 -1.36 3.76 -4.87
N VAL A 235 -0.13 4.19 -5.18
CA VAL A 235 0.95 4.33 -4.21
C VAL A 235 0.98 5.77 -3.73
N PRO A 236 0.77 5.99 -2.43
CA PRO A 236 0.78 7.33 -1.86
C PRO A 236 2.22 7.86 -1.80
N LEU A 237 2.36 9.11 -2.18
CA LEU A 237 3.65 9.80 -2.24
C LEU A 237 3.76 10.81 -1.11
N ASP A 238 4.98 11.00 -0.63
CA ASP A 238 5.31 12.09 0.28
C ASP A 238 5.38 13.39 -0.54
N MET A 239 4.35 14.23 -0.40
CA MET A 239 4.18 15.42 -1.23
C MET A 239 3.65 16.62 -0.43
N LEU A 240 3.99 17.81 -0.92
CA LEU A 240 3.37 19.07 -0.56
C LEU A 240 2.35 19.45 -1.63
N ARG A 241 1.10 19.68 -1.23
CA ARG A 241 0.04 20.21 -2.09
C ARG A 241 -0.29 21.62 -1.62
N LEU A 242 -0.38 22.56 -2.55
CA LEU A 242 -0.76 23.95 -2.31
C LEU A 242 -1.91 24.32 -3.23
N GLN A 243 -2.93 24.96 -2.69
CA GLN A 243 -4.04 25.51 -3.45
C GLN A 243 -4.25 26.96 -3.06
N TYR A 244 -4.27 27.85 -4.05
CA TYR A 244 -4.54 29.27 -3.87
C TYR A 244 -5.88 29.62 -4.51
N ARG A 245 -6.85 30.05 -3.69
CA ARG A 245 -8.18 30.46 -4.16
C ARG A 245 -8.11 31.88 -4.71
N ILE A 246 -8.35 32.02 -6.01
CA ILE A 246 -8.39 33.30 -6.72
C ILE A 246 -9.78 33.94 -6.52
N GLY A 247 -10.84 33.14 -6.58
CA GLY A 247 -12.23 33.60 -6.47
C GLY A 247 -12.85 33.78 -7.86
N THR A 248 -13.66 34.81 -8.04
CA THR A 248 -14.28 35.12 -9.34
C THR A 248 -13.31 35.88 -10.22
N LEU A 249 -13.01 35.34 -11.40
CA LEU A 249 -12.16 35.96 -12.42
C LEU A 249 -12.98 36.18 -13.69
N GLY A 250 -13.56 37.38 -13.83
CA GLY A 250 -14.42 37.71 -14.96
C GLY A 250 -15.64 36.76 -15.05
N PRO A 251 -15.83 36.01 -16.15
CA PRO A 251 -16.94 35.06 -16.28
C PRO A 251 -16.74 33.74 -15.53
N LEU A 252 -15.55 33.48 -14.96
CA LEU A 252 -15.25 32.25 -14.22
C LEU A 252 -15.50 32.44 -12.73
N SER A 253 -16.35 31.61 -12.13
CA SER A 253 -16.57 31.53 -10.67
C SER A 253 -15.68 30.46 -10.03
N ASP A 254 -15.35 30.64 -8.75
CA ASP A 254 -14.59 29.67 -7.94
C ASP A 254 -13.27 29.19 -8.56
N THR A 255 -12.53 30.13 -9.18
CA THR A 255 -11.23 29.83 -9.76
C THR A 255 -10.18 29.66 -8.66
N PHE A 256 -9.31 28.67 -8.84
CA PHE A 256 -8.17 28.42 -7.98
C PHE A 256 -6.96 27.96 -8.80
N LEU A 257 -5.77 28.15 -8.24
CA LEU A 257 -4.52 27.59 -8.73
C LEU A 257 -4.11 26.47 -7.78
N GLU A 258 -3.84 25.28 -8.33
CA GLU A 258 -3.35 24.14 -7.56
C GLU A 258 -1.95 23.77 -8.04
N SER A 259 -1.07 23.44 -7.08
CA SER A 259 0.29 22.99 -7.34
C SER A 259 0.67 21.89 -6.35
N PHE A 260 1.57 21.01 -6.78
CA PHE A 260 2.08 19.93 -5.94
C PHE A 260 3.59 19.76 -6.15
N LEU A 261 4.27 19.30 -5.11
CA LEU A 261 5.67 18.94 -5.11
C LEU A 261 5.82 17.57 -4.44
N ALA A 262 6.10 16.54 -5.24
CA ALA A 262 6.42 15.21 -4.74
C ALA A 262 7.94 15.11 -4.50
N VAL A 263 8.34 14.66 -3.30
CA VAL A 263 9.75 14.57 -2.88
C VAL A 263 10.27 13.13 -2.96
N ASP A 264 9.38 12.18 -3.22
CA ASP A 264 9.65 10.75 -3.16
C ASP A 264 9.91 10.15 -4.55
N ASN A 265 10.66 9.04 -4.59
CA ASN A 265 10.99 8.28 -5.80
C ASN A 265 10.32 6.90 -5.83
N LYS A 266 9.27 6.70 -5.02
CA LYS A 266 8.48 5.45 -5.04
C LYS A 266 8.01 5.12 -6.45
N VAL A 267 8.10 3.84 -6.77
CA VAL A 267 7.63 3.26 -8.04
C VAL A 267 6.58 2.18 -7.75
N GLY A 268 5.58 2.08 -8.61
CA GLY A 268 4.48 1.13 -8.43
C GLY A 268 4.82 -0.30 -8.83
N PHE A 269 5.91 -0.52 -9.56
CA PHE A 269 6.19 -1.83 -10.15
C PHE A 269 7.12 -2.73 -9.33
N ILE A 270 7.56 -2.34 -8.13
CA ILE A 270 8.57 -3.09 -7.37
C ILE A 270 8.05 -3.46 -5.97
N PRO A 271 7.87 -4.77 -5.67
CA PRO A 271 7.99 -5.90 -6.61
C PRO A 271 6.87 -5.88 -7.66
N ALA A 272 7.08 -6.49 -8.83
CA ALA A 272 5.99 -6.74 -9.76
C ALA A 272 5.09 -7.86 -9.21
N ILE A 273 4.01 -8.24 -9.92
CA ILE A 273 3.25 -9.45 -9.56
C ILE A 273 4.25 -10.62 -9.49
N PRO A 274 4.47 -11.24 -8.33
CA PRO A 274 5.48 -12.28 -8.20
C PRO A 274 5.17 -13.46 -9.13
N PRO A 275 6.13 -14.00 -9.90
CA PRO A 275 5.90 -15.16 -10.76
C PRO A 275 5.33 -16.34 -9.97
N GLY A 276 4.31 -17.01 -10.53
CA GLY A 276 3.58 -18.08 -9.85
C GLY A 276 2.57 -17.62 -8.79
N SER A 277 2.40 -16.31 -8.59
CA SER A 277 1.27 -15.74 -7.83
C SER A 277 -0.06 -16.01 -8.57
N PRO A 278 -1.17 -16.28 -7.87
CA PRO A 278 -2.49 -16.43 -8.49
C PRO A 278 -2.99 -15.14 -9.16
N TRP A 279 -2.34 -14.00 -8.88
CA TRP A 279 -2.61 -12.72 -9.51
C TRP A 279 -1.87 -12.55 -10.84
N THR A 280 -0.97 -13.47 -11.20
CA THR A 280 -0.30 -13.44 -12.50
C THR A 280 -1.29 -13.74 -13.61
N LEU A 281 -1.22 -12.99 -14.71
CA LEU A 281 -1.97 -13.34 -15.91
C LEU A 281 -1.54 -14.72 -16.40
N PRO A 282 -2.48 -15.49 -16.98
CA PRO A 282 -2.19 -16.78 -17.61
C PRO A 282 -1.21 -16.60 -18.78
N SER A 283 0.10 -16.63 -18.48
CA SER A 283 1.25 -16.61 -19.43
C SER A 283 2.61 -16.42 -18.73
N PHE A 284 2.66 -15.98 -17.47
CA PHE A 284 3.93 -15.64 -16.80
C PHE A 284 4.68 -16.82 -16.14
N GLY A 285 4.15 -18.05 -16.25
CA GLY A 285 4.87 -19.30 -15.94
C GLY A 285 5.17 -19.57 -14.45
N ALA A 286 6.01 -20.58 -14.22
CA ALA A 286 6.40 -21.02 -12.88
C ALA A 286 7.12 -19.94 -12.05
N PRO A 287 7.04 -19.98 -10.70
CA PRO A 287 7.86 -19.15 -9.83
C PRO A 287 9.33 -19.31 -10.24
N ARG A 288 9.99 -18.17 -10.44
CA ARG A 288 11.43 -18.11 -10.71
C ARG A 288 12.11 -17.49 -9.50
N THR A 289 13.33 -17.93 -9.22
CA THR A 289 14.19 -17.35 -8.17
C THR A 289 14.79 -16.01 -8.58
N GLU A 290 14.75 -15.68 -9.87
CA GLU A 290 15.24 -14.43 -10.44
C GLU A 290 14.17 -13.34 -10.35
N VAL A 291 14.47 -12.27 -9.62
CA VAL A 291 13.71 -11.02 -9.70
C VAL A 291 14.00 -10.41 -11.07
N ARG A 292 12.97 -10.19 -11.90
CA ARG A 292 13.13 -9.37 -13.11
C ARG A 292 13.35 -7.92 -12.68
N THR A 293 14.61 -7.54 -12.51
CA THR A 293 15.00 -6.15 -12.37
C THR A 293 14.90 -5.50 -13.74
N PHE A 294 13.89 -4.65 -13.94
CA PHE A 294 13.85 -3.79 -15.12
C PHE A 294 14.80 -2.62 -14.85
N SER A 295 15.96 -2.63 -15.51
CA SER A 295 16.79 -1.43 -15.59
C SER A 295 16.16 -0.52 -16.64
N PHE A 296 15.52 0.56 -16.21
CA PHE A 296 15.26 1.66 -17.12
C PHE A 296 16.59 2.37 -17.34
N ALA A 297 17.14 2.21 -18.55
CA ALA A 297 18.23 3.09 -18.98
C ALA A 297 17.67 4.52 -19.07
N PRO A 298 18.46 5.55 -18.71
CA PRO A 298 18.04 6.95 -18.78
C PRO A 298 17.62 7.37 -20.19
#